data_AF-X1SCB0-F1
#
_entry.id   AF-X1SCB0-F1
#
_cell.length_a   1.000
_cell.length_b   1.000
_cell.length_c   1.000
_cell.angle_alpha   90.00
_cell.angle_beta   90.00
_cell.angle_gamma   90.00
#
_symmetry.space_group_name_H-M   'P 1'
#
loop_
_entity.id
_entity.type
_entity.pdbx_description
1 polymer ?
#
loop_
_entity_poly.entity_id
_entity_poly.type
_entity_poly.pdbx_seq_one_letter_code
_entity_poly.pdbx_strand_id
1 'polypeptide(L)'
;HDWELGLRLRKLGLEVKRNVEAIVYHYKRKRRLSDIPFLCEKRRGQGINAVLYYKKHPSLKVKLGIRPQSLIFDKLIGWIDKNFGERLILLAARKGDQWWLRMLIKWKLLHAYAQGLRDGMKKYKVRP
;
A
#
# COMPACT_ATOMS: atom_id res chain seq x y z
N HIS A 1 9.94 -3.19 7.05
CA HIS A 1 10.72 -3.47 8.28
C HIS A 1 10.61 -4.97 8.61
N ASP A 2 9.41 -5.54 8.72
CA ASP A 2 9.27 -6.98 9.07
C ASP A 2 9.54 -7.96 7.92
N TRP A 3 9.15 -7.62 6.69
CA TRP A 3 9.36 -8.52 5.53
C TRP A 3 10.84 -8.74 5.20
N GLU A 4 11.67 -7.71 5.41
CA GLU A 4 13.12 -7.80 5.17
C GLU A 4 13.78 -8.71 6.19
N LEU A 5 13.45 -8.55 7.47
CA LEU A 5 13.93 -9.45 8.52
C LEU A 5 13.50 -10.90 8.24
N GLY A 6 12.23 -11.14 7.94
CA GLY A 6 11.73 -12.48 7.63
C GLY A 6 12.42 -13.12 6.42
N LEU A 7 12.74 -12.35 5.39
CA LEU A 7 13.51 -12.85 4.24
C LEU A 7 14.94 -13.22 4.65
N ARG A 8 15.61 -12.39 5.46
CA ARG A 8 16.97 -12.63 5.94
C ARG A 8 17.05 -13.88 6.82
N LEU A 9 16.12 -14.04 7.76
CA LEU A 9 16.06 -15.23 8.61
C LEU A 9 15.89 -16.51 7.79
N ARG A 10 15.00 -16.50 6.79
CA ARG A 10 14.84 -17.64 5.87
C ARG A 10 16.11 -17.94 5.06
N LYS A 11 16.85 -16.92 4.65
CA LYS A 11 18.15 -17.10 3.97
C LYS A 11 19.21 -17.74 4.88
N LEU A 12 19.09 -17.58 6.20
CA LEU A 12 19.93 -18.24 7.19
C LEU A 12 19.46 -19.67 7.52
N GLY A 13 18.47 -20.21 6.80
CA GLY A 13 17.93 -21.55 7.04
C GLY A 13 16.93 -21.61 8.21
N LEU A 14 16.52 -20.48 8.77
CA LEU A 14 15.56 -20.44 9.87
C LEU A 14 14.12 -20.59 9.36
N GLU A 15 13.37 -21.47 10.03
CA GLU A 15 11.98 -21.74 9.73
C GLU A 15 11.02 -20.97 10.64
N VAL A 16 9.82 -20.71 10.14
CA VAL A 16 8.79 -20.00 10.91
C VAL A 16 7.97 -21.02 11.68
N LYS A 17 8.15 -21.09 13.01
CA LYS A 17 7.29 -21.87 13.91
C LYS A 17 6.17 -20.97 14.45
N ARG A 18 4.91 -21.34 14.19
CA ARG A 18 3.74 -20.63 14.73
C ARG A 18 3.37 -21.23 16.08
N ASN A 19 3.23 -20.39 17.11
CA ASN A 19 2.62 -20.79 18.38
C ASN A 19 1.13 -20.46 18.35
N VAL A 20 0.28 -21.48 18.39
CA VAL A 20 -1.19 -21.33 18.33
C VAL A 20 -1.76 -20.86 19.67
N GLU A 21 -1.06 -21.12 20.77
CA GLU A 21 -1.46 -20.75 22.13
C GLU A 21 -1.15 -19.26 22.44
N ALA A 22 -0.33 -18.62 21.61
CA ALA A 22 -0.02 -17.20 21.76
C ALA A 22 -1.19 -16.32 21.28
N ILE A 23 -2.00 -15.85 22.21
CA ILE A 23 -3.12 -14.94 21.94
C ILE A 23 -2.61 -13.49 21.92
N VAL A 24 -2.84 -12.79 20.80
CA VAL A 24 -2.52 -11.36 20.65
C VAL A 24 -3.74 -10.61 20.12
N TYR A 25 -4.11 -9.51 20.78
CA TYR A 25 -5.18 -8.64 20.32
C TYR A 25 -4.65 -7.58 19.34
N HIS A 26 -5.23 -7.54 18.14
CA HIS A 26 -4.96 -6.48 17.18
C HIS A 26 -6.10 -5.46 17.18
N TYR A 27 -5.90 -4.33 17.85
CA TYR A 27 -6.86 -3.24 17.82
C TYR A 27 -6.84 -2.54 16.45
N LYS A 28 -8.02 -2.47 15.81
CA LYS A 28 -8.19 -1.79 14.54
C LYS A 28 -9.31 -0.75 14.66
N ARG A 29 -8.91 0.51 14.86
CA ARG A 29 -9.83 1.65 14.91
C ARG A 29 -10.64 1.75 13.61
N LYS A 30 -11.93 2.11 13.73
CA LYS A 30 -12.78 2.44 12.57
C LYS A 30 -12.18 3.64 11.83
N ARG A 31 -12.03 3.52 10.52
CA ARG A 31 -11.51 4.60 9.66
C ARG A 31 -12.55 5.71 9.55
N ARG A 32 -12.10 6.95 9.72
CA ARG A 32 -12.86 8.17 9.44
C ARG A 32 -12.35 8.81 8.15
N LEU A 33 -13.17 9.66 7.53
CA LEU A 33 -12.79 10.39 6.33
C LEU A 33 -11.56 11.29 6.58
N SER A 34 -11.46 11.86 7.78
CA SER A 34 -10.30 12.63 8.26
C SER A 34 -8.99 11.86 8.23
N ASP A 35 -9.04 10.51 8.28
CA ASP A 35 -7.85 9.68 8.32
C ASP A 35 -7.28 9.42 6.91
N ILE A 36 -8.02 9.77 5.84
CA ILE A 36 -7.62 9.48 4.44
C ILE A 36 -6.26 10.10 4.10
N PRO A 37 -5.98 11.39 4.37
CA PRO A 37 -4.68 12.00 4.03
C PRO A 37 -3.50 11.26 4.69
N PHE A 38 -3.61 10.98 5.99
CA PHE A 38 -2.61 10.22 6.73
C PHE A 38 -2.42 8.80 6.16
N LEU A 39 -3.51 8.12 5.81
CA LEU A 39 -3.43 6.80 5.19
C LEU A 39 -2.77 6.86 3.80
N CYS A 40 -3.02 7.91 3.02
CA CYS A 40 -2.37 8.14 1.73
C CYS A 40 -0.85 8.33 1.90
N GLU A 41 -0.42 9.17 2.83
CA GLU A 41 1.00 9.36 3.14
C GLU A 41 1.66 8.06 3.56
N LYS A 42 1.02 7.30 4.46
CA LYS A 42 1.49 5.97 4.86
C LYS A 42 1.62 5.02 3.67
N ARG A 43 0.66 5.02 2.74
CA ARG A 43 0.70 4.19 1.52
C ARG A 43 1.81 4.61 0.57
N ARG A 44 2.05 5.91 0.41
CA ARG A 44 3.15 6.43 -0.39
C ARG A 44 4.49 5.98 0.20
N GLY A 45 4.68 6.12 1.51
CA GLY A 45 5.87 5.62 2.21
C GLY A 45 6.06 4.10 2.05
N GLN A 46 4.98 3.32 2.09
CA GLN A 46 5.03 1.88 1.79
C GLN A 46 5.51 1.60 0.36
N GLY A 47 5.03 2.34 -0.64
CA GLY A 47 5.48 2.21 -2.03
C GLY A 47 6.98 2.50 -2.18
N ILE A 48 7.46 3.60 -1.58
CA ILE A 48 8.89 3.96 -1.61
C ILE A 48 9.74 2.84 -0.98
N ASN A 49 9.32 2.37 0.21
CA ASN A 49 10.01 1.30 0.92
C ASN A 49 9.96 -0.04 0.17
N ALA A 50 8.90 -0.31 -0.57
CA ALA A 50 8.80 -1.51 -1.40
C ALA A 50 9.86 -1.52 -2.51
N VAL A 51 10.10 -0.38 -3.17
CA VAL A 51 11.18 -0.27 -4.16
C VAL A 51 12.55 -0.44 -3.52
N LEU A 52 12.79 0.15 -2.34
CA LEU A 52 14.03 -0.07 -1.59
C LEU A 52 14.23 -1.54 -1.25
N TYR A 53 13.16 -2.21 -0.80
CA TYR A 53 13.20 -3.64 -0.48
C TYR A 53 13.55 -4.50 -1.70
N TYR A 54 12.96 -4.19 -2.86
CA TYR A 54 13.33 -4.85 -4.12
C TYR A 54 14.79 -4.58 -4.50
N LYS A 55 15.28 -3.34 -4.37
CA LYS A 55 16.68 -3.00 -4.62
C LYS A 55 17.64 -3.85 -3.77
N LYS A 56 17.33 -4.05 -2.49
CA LYS A 56 18.15 -4.86 -1.58
C LYS A 56 18.10 -6.36 -1.89
N HIS A 57 16.98 -6.83 -2.44
CA HIS A 57 16.71 -8.25 -2.66
C HIS A 57 16.06 -8.49 -4.03
N PRO A 58 16.81 -8.32 -5.14
CA PRO A 58 16.27 -8.45 -6.48
C PRO A 58 15.95 -9.91 -6.77
N SER A 59 14.68 -10.26 -6.69
CA SER A 59 14.17 -11.59 -7.04
C SER A 59 12.76 -11.47 -7.59
N LEU A 60 12.34 -12.40 -8.44
CA LEU A 60 10.99 -12.42 -9.01
C LEU A 60 9.91 -12.44 -7.93
N LYS A 61 10.15 -13.17 -6.84
CA LYS A 61 9.24 -13.22 -5.68
C LYS A 61 9.05 -11.85 -5.04
N VAL A 62 10.13 -11.08 -4.86
CA VAL A 62 10.05 -9.73 -4.31
C VAL A 62 9.43 -8.76 -5.32
N LYS A 63 9.78 -8.86 -6.62
CA LYS A 63 9.17 -8.07 -7.70
C LYS A 63 7.65 -8.21 -7.71
N LEU A 64 7.12 -9.43 -7.68
CA LEU A 64 5.68 -9.66 -7.62
C LEU A 64 5.08 -9.18 -6.29
N GLY A 65 5.82 -9.35 -5.19
CA GLY A 65 5.42 -8.93 -3.85
C GLY A 65 5.20 -7.41 -3.69
N ILE A 66 5.96 -6.57 -4.42
CA ILE A 66 5.78 -5.12 -4.41
C ILE A 66 4.62 -4.64 -5.30
N ARG A 67 3.97 -5.55 -6.04
CA ARG A 67 2.77 -5.31 -6.86
C ARG A 67 2.93 -4.22 -7.92
N PRO A 68 3.92 -4.31 -8.83
CA PRO A 68 4.15 -3.30 -9.87
C PRO A 68 2.93 -3.10 -10.78
N GLN A 69 2.02 -4.09 -10.88
CA GLN A 69 0.75 -3.96 -11.58
C GLN A 69 -0.10 -2.79 -11.08
N SER A 70 0.07 -2.33 -9.82
CA SER A 70 -0.61 -1.13 -9.33
C SER A 70 -0.27 0.13 -10.14
N LEU A 71 0.89 0.20 -10.78
CA LEU A 71 1.27 1.32 -11.66
C LEU A 71 0.44 1.37 -12.94
N ILE A 72 -0.02 0.22 -13.43
CA ILE A 72 -0.90 0.12 -14.60
C ILE A 72 -2.30 0.57 -14.20
N PHE A 73 -2.83 0.01 -13.11
CA PHE A 73 -4.13 0.43 -12.56
C PHE A 73 -4.16 1.93 -12.25
N ASP A 74 -3.07 2.48 -11.74
CA ASP A 74 -2.94 3.91 -11.46
C ASP A 74 -3.23 4.81 -12.66
N LYS A 75 -2.86 4.39 -13.87
CA LYS A 75 -3.16 5.16 -15.09
C LYS A 75 -4.66 5.28 -15.33
N LEU A 76 -5.46 4.29 -14.89
CA LEU A 76 -6.92 4.30 -15.00
C LEU A 76 -7.60 5.11 -13.89
N ILE A 77 -7.07 5.04 -12.66
CA ILE A 77 -7.69 5.68 -11.48
C ILE A 77 -7.06 7.00 -11.07
N GLY A 78 -6.04 7.49 -11.77
CA GLY A 78 -5.31 8.72 -11.40
C GLY A 78 -6.17 9.99 -11.40
N TRP A 79 -7.37 9.97 -11.96
CA TRP A 79 -8.35 11.04 -11.84
C TRP A 79 -8.90 11.21 -10.42
N ILE A 80 -8.74 10.21 -9.54
CA ILE A 80 -9.32 10.22 -8.19
C ILE A 80 -8.70 11.26 -7.25
N ASP A 81 -7.48 11.70 -7.56
CA ASP A 81 -6.78 12.75 -6.80
C ASP A 81 -7.12 14.16 -7.28
N LYS A 82 -7.87 14.28 -8.38
CA LYS A 82 -8.37 15.57 -8.89
C LYS A 82 -9.64 15.99 -8.13
N ASN A 83 -10.01 17.27 -8.26
CA ASN A 83 -11.22 17.86 -7.68
C ASN A 83 -12.50 17.03 -7.90
N PHE A 84 -12.61 16.33 -9.03
CA PHE A 84 -13.76 15.44 -9.31
C PHE A 84 -13.82 14.23 -8.36
N GLY A 85 -12.69 13.55 -8.13
CA GLY A 85 -12.63 12.37 -7.24
C GLY A 85 -12.94 12.73 -5.79
N GLU A 86 -12.46 13.88 -5.32
CA GLU A 86 -12.74 14.36 -3.97
C GLU A 86 -14.23 14.71 -3.79
N ARG A 87 -14.84 15.34 -4.80
CA ARG A 87 -16.29 15.59 -4.81
C ARG A 87 -17.07 14.28 -4.75
N LEU A 88 -16.68 13.25 -5.51
CA LEU A 88 -17.36 11.94 -5.45
C LEU A 88 -17.25 11.28 -4.08
N ILE A 89 -16.08 11.35 -3.43
CA ILE A 89 -15.90 10.82 -2.07
C ILE A 89 -16.83 11.55 -1.09
N LEU A 90 -16.91 12.87 -1.18
CA LEU A 90 -17.79 13.68 -0.34
C LEU A 90 -19.28 13.40 -0.62
N LEU A 91 -19.66 13.21 -1.87
CA LEU A 91 -21.03 12.85 -2.25
C LEU A 91 -21.42 11.46 -1.76
N ALA A 92 -20.54 10.47 -1.91
CA ALA A 92 -20.76 9.12 -1.40
C ALA A 92 -20.87 9.11 0.14
N ALA A 93 -20.05 9.92 0.81
CA ALA A 93 -20.14 10.11 2.26
C ALA A 93 -21.47 10.74 2.68
N ARG A 94 -21.96 11.77 1.96
CA ARG A 94 -23.24 12.45 2.24
C ARG A 94 -24.45 11.55 1.98
N LYS A 95 -24.42 10.76 0.90
CA LYS A 95 -25.51 9.80 0.58
C LYS A 95 -25.55 8.60 1.53
N GLY A 96 -24.53 8.41 2.36
CA GLY A 96 -24.43 7.25 3.26
C GLY A 96 -24.10 5.93 2.55
N ASP A 97 -23.72 5.96 1.27
CA ASP A 97 -23.38 4.76 0.52
C ASP A 97 -21.99 4.25 0.93
N GLN A 98 -22.00 3.32 1.89
CA GLN A 98 -20.81 2.73 2.45
C GLN A 98 -20.02 1.90 1.44
N TRP A 99 -20.69 1.33 0.42
CA TRP A 99 -20.01 0.50 -0.57
C TRP A 99 -19.17 1.36 -1.50
N TRP A 100 -19.77 2.38 -2.13
CA TRP A 100 -19.06 3.31 -3.01
C TRP A 100 -17.98 4.07 -2.27
N LEU A 101 -18.25 4.52 -1.05
CA LEU A 101 -17.27 5.23 -0.25
C LEU A 101 -16.03 4.36 0.02
N ARG A 102 -16.22 3.09 0.42
CA ARG A 102 -15.10 2.17 0.66
C ARG A 102 -14.31 1.90 -0.62
N MET A 103 -14.98 1.80 -1.77
CA MET A 103 -14.33 1.58 -3.06
C MET A 103 -13.48 2.78 -3.47
N LEU A 104 -14.02 3.99 -3.41
CA LEU A 104 -13.29 5.22 -3.74
C LEU A 104 -12.09 5.43 -2.81
N ILE A 105 -12.24 5.19 -1.50
CA ILE A 105 -11.11 5.24 -0.56
C ILE A 105 -10.03 4.22 -0.94
N LYS A 106 -10.41 2.98 -1.29
CA LYS A 106 -9.44 1.96 -1.74
C LYS A 106 -8.67 2.42 -2.97
N TRP A 107 -9.35 3.02 -3.94
CA TRP A 107 -8.71 3.56 -5.14
C TRP A 107 -7.77 4.73 -4.81
N LYS A 108 -8.17 5.69 -3.96
CA LYS A 108 -7.30 6.80 -3.54
C LYS A 108 -6.04 6.29 -2.82
N LEU A 109 -6.17 5.26 -1.98
CA LEU A 109 -5.04 4.62 -1.33
C LEU A 109 -4.13 3.83 -2.28
N LEU A 110 -4.71 3.20 -3.31
CA LEU A 110 -3.95 2.51 -4.36
C LEU A 110 -3.15 3.51 -5.19
N HIS A 111 -3.77 4.65 -5.52
CA HIS A 111 -3.12 5.76 -6.22
C HIS A 111 -1.91 6.28 -5.42
N ALA A 112 -2.10 6.57 -4.13
CA ALA A 112 -1.01 7.01 -3.26
C ALA A 112 0.14 5.98 -3.16
N TYR A 113 -0.17 4.68 -3.15
CA TYR A 113 0.84 3.62 -3.19
C TYR A 113 1.62 3.62 -4.52
N ALA A 114 0.93 3.76 -5.65
CA ALA A 114 1.54 3.81 -6.97
C ALA A 114 2.40 5.07 -7.16
N GLN A 115 1.98 6.23 -6.65
CA GLN A 115 2.82 7.43 -6.55
C GLN A 115 4.10 7.12 -5.76
N GLY A 116 3.98 6.46 -4.61
CA GLY A 116 5.11 6.03 -3.79
C GLY A 116 6.08 5.10 -4.52
N LEU A 117 5.57 4.15 -5.32
CA LEU A 117 6.40 3.31 -6.17
C LEU A 117 7.19 4.15 -7.19
N ARG A 118 6.53 5.10 -7.90
CA ARG A 118 7.22 5.99 -8.86
C ARG A 118 8.31 6.80 -8.19
N ASP A 119 8.03 7.37 -7.02
CA ASP A 119 8.99 8.15 -6.26
C ASP A 119 10.16 7.28 -5.79
N GLY A 120 9.89 6.07 -5.32
CA GLY A 120 10.91 5.09 -4.95
C GLY A 120 11.79 4.70 -6.14
N MET A 121 11.19 4.45 -7.31
CA MET A 121 11.90 4.11 -8.55
C MET A 121 12.85 5.24 -8.96
N LYS A 122 12.39 6.50 -8.90
CA LYS A 122 13.22 7.69 -9.16
C LYS A 122 14.34 7.83 -8.12
N LYS A 123 13.99 7.77 -6.83
CA LYS A 123 14.93 7.95 -5.70
C LYS A 123 16.05 6.92 -5.70
N TYR A 124 15.72 5.65 -5.95
CA TYR A 124 16.67 4.55 -5.87
C TYR A 124 17.28 4.14 -7.21
N LYS A 125 16.83 4.76 -8.32
CA LYS A 125 17.21 4.46 -9.72
C LYS A 125 17.01 2.99 -10.09
N VAL A 126 15.90 2.40 -9.65
CA VAL A 126 15.56 0.99 -9.90
C VAL A 126 14.22 0.90 -10.63
N ARG A 127 14.16 0.03 -11.63
CA ARG A 127 12.92 -0.35 -12.32
C ARG A 127 12.58 -1.80 -11.96
N PRO A 128 11.62 -2.01 -11.04
CA PRO A 128 11.19 -3.36 -10.69
C PRO A 128 10.55 -4.09 -11.85
#